data_AF-A0A1H9X5T5-F1
#
_entry.id   AF-A0A1H9X5T5-F1
#
_cell.length_a   1.000
_cell.length_b   1.000
_cell.length_c   1.000
_cell.angle_alpha   90.00
_cell.angle_beta   90.00
_cell.angle_gamma   90.00
#
_symmetry.space_group_name_H-M   'P 1'
#
loop_
_entity.id
_entity.type
_entity.pdbx_description
1 polymer ?
#
loop_
_entity_poly.entity_id
_entity_poly.type
_entity_poly.pdbx_seq_one_letter_code
_entity_poly.pdbx_strand_id
1 'polypeptide(L)'
;MGIRRAATTVVALTGALLAATVLVAAPASAHGSMGNPVSRIYQCFTEGPENPRSAACKAAVQVGQSWPIYDWDEVNQPNANGNSRQIIPDGKLCSAGRDKYKGLDLPRADWPATTLPTGAYTFTYKATAPHPGTFELYVTKQGYDATKPLKWSDLEATPFYKQLNPPRASGSYQLKATIPGGRTGRHLIFSIWQRHYPDSGEAFYSCSDVLFN
;
A
#
# COMPACT_ATOMS: atom_id res chain seq x y z
N MET A 1 11.96 39.67 78.86
CA MET A 1 11.87 38.27 78.39
C MET A 1 10.46 38.05 77.88
N GLY A 2 10.29 37.86 76.57
CA GLY A 2 8.98 37.74 75.93
C GLY A 2 9.14 37.83 74.41
N ILE A 3 9.11 36.69 73.75
CA ILE A 3 9.56 36.47 72.37
C ILE A 3 8.58 37.09 71.37
N ARG A 4 9.12 37.86 70.41
CA ARG A 4 8.43 38.34 69.21
C ARG A 4 8.00 37.17 68.32
N ARG A 5 6.76 37.17 67.83
CA ARG A 5 6.39 36.49 66.58
C ARG A 5 5.44 37.38 65.78
N ALA A 6 6.01 38.07 64.81
CA ALA A 6 5.29 38.56 63.65
C ALA A 6 5.40 37.49 62.56
N ALA A 7 4.30 37.12 61.91
CA ALA A 7 4.31 36.60 60.55
C ALA A 7 2.87 36.48 59.99
N THR A 8 2.53 37.47 59.17
CA THR A 8 1.97 37.32 57.81
C THR A 8 0.75 36.44 57.57
N THR A 9 -0.36 37.13 57.31
CA THR A 9 -1.49 36.71 56.47
C THR A 9 -0.98 36.13 55.15
N VAL A 10 -1.24 34.85 54.88
CA VAL A 10 -0.99 34.24 53.56
C VAL A 10 -2.27 34.37 52.75
N VAL A 11 -2.25 35.26 51.77
CA VAL A 11 -3.26 35.35 50.72
C VAL A 11 -2.92 34.33 49.62
N ALA A 12 -3.92 33.49 49.33
CA ALA A 12 -4.22 32.70 48.12
C ALA A 12 -3.11 32.33 47.12
N LEU A 13 -3.09 31.04 46.74
CA LEU A 13 -2.85 30.58 45.36
C LEU A 13 -3.48 29.18 45.18
N THR A 14 -4.77 29.14 44.88
CA THR A 14 -5.40 27.99 44.20
C THR A 14 -4.93 27.99 42.74
N GLY A 15 -3.80 27.34 42.48
CA GLY A 15 -3.28 27.14 41.11
C GLY A 15 -3.24 25.65 40.80
N ALA A 16 -4.32 25.12 40.26
CA ALA A 16 -4.37 23.76 39.74
C ALA A 16 -3.40 23.63 38.57
N LEU A 17 -2.22 23.02 38.78
CA LEU A 17 -1.42 22.49 37.67
C LEU A 17 -2.06 21.18 37.18
N LEU A 18 -3.15 21.30 36.44
CA LEU A 18 -3.55 20.29 35.47
C LEU A 18 -2.69 20.51 34.23
N ALA A 19 -1.49 19.92 34.23
CA ALA A 19 -0.72 19.73 33.01
C ALA A 19 -1.49 18.74 32.14
N ALA A 20 -2.42 19.25 31.32
CA ALA A 20 -3.06 18.48 30.28
C ALA A 20 -1.98 18.11 29.24
N THR A 21 -1.37 16.94 29.41
CA THR A 21 -0.62 16.28 28.33
C THR A 21 -1.62 15.94 27.24
N VAL A 22 -1.80 16.85 26.29
CA VAL A 22 -2.48 16.53 25.03
C VAL A 22 -1.57 15.55 24.29
N LEU A 23 -1.78 14.25 24.49
CA LEU A 23 -1.24 13.24 23.61
C LEU A 23 -1.88 13.46 22.24
N VAL A 24 -1.18 14.16 21.35
CA VAL A 24 -1.50 14.15 19.93
C VAL A 24 -1.16 12.74 19.45
N ALA A 25 -2.17 11.86 19.34
CA ALA A 25 -1.98 10.57 18.71
C ALA A 25 -1.63 10.83 17.24
N ALA A 26 -0.35 10.68 16.89
CA ALA A 26 0.06 10.68 15.49
C ALA A 26 -0.68 9.54 14.79
N PRO A 27 -1.20 9.75 13.57
CA PRO A 27 -1.83 8.67 12.81
C PRO A 27 -0.82 7.53 12.69
N ALA A 28 -1.21 6.33 13.13
CA ALA A 28 -0.36 5.17 12.97
C ALA A 28 -0.26 4.86 11.47
N SER A 29 0.96 4.91 10.93
CA SER A 29 1.18 4.65 9.51
C SER A 29 1.17 3.16 9.24
N ALA A 30 0.43 2.74 8.21
CA ALA A 30 0.50 1.40 7.68
C ALA A 30 1.50 1.35 6.52
N HIS A 31 2.11 0.19 6.30
CA HIS A 31 3.11 0.05 5.25
C HIS A 31 3.18 -1.40 4.76
N GLY A 32 3.11 -1.57 3.43
CA GLY A 32 3.30 -2.84 2.78
C GLY A 32 3.02 -2.85 1.27
N SER A 33 3.34 -3.96 0.62
CA SER A 33 3.08 -4.19 -0.82
C SER A 33 2.92 -5.69 -1.12
N MET A 34 2.48 -6.06 -2.32
CA MET A 34 2.42 -7.48 -2.70
C MET A 34 3.82 -8.10 -2.72
N GLY A 35 3.97 -9.23 -2.01
CA GLY A 35 5.20 -10.01 -1.94
C GLY A 35 5.23 -11.19 -2.90
N ASN A 36 4.09 -11.87 -3.07
CA ASN A 36 3.95 -12.97 -4.01
C ASN A 36 2.52 -12.98 -4.59
N PRO A 37 2.35 -12.76 -5.92
CA PRO A 37 3.38 -12.38 -6.87
C PRO A 37 3.96 -11.01 -6.50
N VAL A 38 5.26 -10.83 -6.73
CA VAL A 38 5.99 -9.61 -6.36
C VAL A 38 5.39 -8.37 -7.04
N SER A 39 5.23 -7.27 -6.31
CA SER A 39 4.77 -6.01 -6.88
C SER A 39 5.87 -5.32 -7.70
N ARG A 40 5.50 -4.43 -8.63
CA ARG A 40 6.44 -3.62 -9.41
C ARG A 40 7.42 -2.86 -8.52
N ILE A 41 6.90 -2.15 -7.52
CA ILE A 41 7.74 -1.32 -6.64
C ILE A 41 8.67 -2.18 -5.78
N TYR A 42 8.18 -3.29 -5.23
CA TYR A 42 9.00 -4.18 -4.41
C TYR A 42 10.02 -4.95 -5.26
N GLN A 43 9.68 -5.30 -6.50
CA GLN A 43 10.63 -5.84 -7.48
C GLN A 43 11.75 -4.82 -7.74
N CYS A 44 11.44 -3.56 -8.06
CA CYS A 44 12.46 -2.55 -8.31
C CYS A 44 13.32 -2.25 -7.08
N PHE A 45 12.73 -2.27 -5.88
CA PHE A 45 13.46 -2.17 -4.63
C PHE A 45 14.46 -3.32 -4.45
N THR A 46 14.02 -4.57 -4.64
CA THR A 46 14.89 -5.74 -4.49
C THR A 46 15.96 -5.87 -5.57
N GLU A 47 15.77 -5.25 -6.75
CA GLU A 47 16.80 -5.12 -7.78
C GLU A 47 17.90 -4.12 -7.41
N GLY A 48 17.63 -3.20 -6.48
CA GLY A 48 18.51 -2.09 -6.08
C GLY A 48 18.11 -0.79 -6.79
N PRO A 49 17.51 0.19 -6.10
CA PRO A 49 16.99 1.42 -6.72
C PRO A 49 18.00 2.25 -7.53
N GLU A 50 19.27 2.26 -7.13
CA GLU A 50 20.33 3.05 -7.78
C GLU A 50 20.85 2.42 -9.07
N ASN A 51 20.71 1.09 -9.21
CA ASN A 51 21.16 0.36 -10.40
C ASN A 51 20.31 -0.89 -10.62
N PRO A 52 19.01 -0.73 -10.93
CA PRO A 52 18.10 -1.87 -11.10
C PRO A 52 18.50 -2.69 -12.32
N ARG A 53 18.12 -3.97 -12.36
CA ARG A 53 18.60 -4.92 -13.38
C ARG A 53 17.70 -4.92 -14.60
N SER A 54 16.38 -5.01 -14.38
CA SER A 54 15.37 -5.10 -15.43
C SER A 54 15.22 -3.77 -16.18
N ALA A 55 14.94 -3.85 -17.48
CA ALA A 55 14.73 -2.67 -18.30
C ALA A 55 13.53 -1.85 -17.81
N ALA A 56 12.47 -2.50 -17.32
CA ALA A 56 11.30 -1.84 -16.77
C ALA A 56 11.63 -1.04 -15.48
N CYS A 57 12.36 -1.61 -14.52
CA CYS A 57 12.75 -0.88 -13.31
C CYS A 57 13.74 0.26 -13.61
N LYS A 58 14.67 0.07 -14.55
CA LYS A 58 15.53 1.18 -15.04
C LYS A 58 14.68 2.33 -15.59
N ALA A 59 13.70 2.02 -16.45
CA ALA A 59 12.81 3.03 -17.02
C ALA A 59 11.96 3.73 -15.94
N ALA A 60 11.44 2.97 -14.97
CA ALA A 60 10.66 3.52 -13.87
C ALA A 60 11.46 4.50 -13.01
N VAL A 61 12.71 4.16 -12.69
CA VAL A 61 13.65 5.04 -11.98
C VAL A 61 14.02 6.26 -12.81
N GLN A 62 14.25 6.11 -14.13
CA GLN A 62 14.53 7.26 -15.01
C GLN A 62 13.38 8.27 -15.05
N VAL A 63 12.14 7.79 -15.01
CA VAL A 63 10.95 8.65 -15.04
C VAL A 63 10.61 9.22 -13.66
N GLY A 64 10.72 8.42 -12.61
CA GLY A 64 10.25 8.74 -11.25
C GLY A 64 11.32 9.28 -10.29
N GLN A 65 12.61 8.93 -10.48
CA GLN A 65 13.73 8.94 -9.53
C GLN A 65 13.89 7.61 -8.76
N SER A 66 15.09 7.37 -8.22
CA SER A 66 15.42 6.16 -7.44
C SER A 66 14.91 6.22 -6.01
N TRP A 67 15.01 7.39 -5.36
CA TRP A 67 14.69 7.55 -3.95
C TRP A 67 13.26 7.09 -3.57
N PRO A 68 12.19 7.32 -4.36
CA PRO A 68 10.85 6.87 -3.98
C PRO A 68 10.72 5.36 -3.88
N ILE A 69 11.59 4.60 -4.58
CA ILE A 69 11.56 3.14 -4.58
C ILE A 69 12.02 2.57 -3.23
N TYR A 70 12.78 3.33 -2.42
CA TYR A 70 13.08 2.92 -1.05
C TYR A 70 11.83 2.90 -0.16
N ASP A 71 10.84 3.76 -0.46
CA ASP A 71 9.54 3.79 0.20
C ASP A 71 8.56 2.82 -0.48
N TRP A 72 9.03 1.60 -0.75
CA TRP A 72 8.31 0.58 -1.54
C TRP A 72 6.99 0.13 -0.92
N ASP A 73 6.86 0.35 0.37
CA ASP A 73 5.76 -0.06 1.22
C ASP A 73 4.73 1.07 1.45
N GLU A 74 4.87 2.23 0.78
CA GLU A 74 4.02 3.41 0.99
C GLU A 74 3.28 3.89 -0.28
N VAL A 75 2.99 3.00 -1.23
CA VAL A 75 2.11 3.37 -2.35
C VAL A 75 0.67 3.45 -1.87
N ASN A 76 0.31 4.60 -1.28
CA ASN A 76 -0.93 4.80 -0.53
C ASN A 76 -1.79 5.97 -1.03
N GLN A 77 -2.99 6.06 -0.47
CA GLN A 77 -3.85 7.26 -0.45
C GLN A 77 -4.35 7.45 0.98
N PRO A 78 -3.84 8.45 1.73
CA PRO A 78 -4.19 8.64 3.14
C PRO A 78 -5.68 8.82 3.42
N ASN A 79 -6.42 9.36 2.45
CA ASN A 79 -7.84 9.68 2.57
C ASN A 79 -8.71 8.89 1.57
N ALA A 80 -8.31 7.66 1.25
CA ALA A 80 -9.03 6.81 0.30
C ALA A 80 -10.50 6.59 0.68
N ASN A 81 -10.78 6.30 1.95
CA ASN A 81 -12.12 6.14 2.52
C ASN A 81 -13.02 5.19 1.70
N GLY A 82 -12.45 4.15 1.08
CA GLY A 82 -13.15 3.22 0.19
C GLY A 82 -13.43 3.73 -1.23
N ASN A 83 -13.02 4.96 -1.55
CA ASN A 83 -13.34 5.66 -2.81
C ASN A 83 -12.23 5.58 -3.87
N SER A 84 -11.39 4.55 -3.84
CA SER A 84 -10.22 4.39 -4.72
C SER A 84 -10.48 4.67 -6.20
N ARG A 85 -11.61 4.19 -6.75
CA ARG A 85 -12.00 4.40 -8.15
C ARG A 85 -12.31 5.86 -8.49
N GLN A 86 -12.77 6.64 -7.52
CA GLN A 86 -13.10 8.05 -7.71
C GLN A 86 -11.85 8.93 -7.63
N ILE A 87 -10.89 8.57 -6.77
CA ILE A 87 -9.74 9.42 -6.46
C ILE A 87 -8.47 9.07 -7.25
N ILE A 88 -8.38 7.86 -7.82
CA ILE A 88 -7.25 7.45 -8.65
C ILE A 88 -7.68 7.44 -10.12
N PRO A 89 -7.14 8.33 -10.97
CA PRO A 89 -7.45 8.36 -12.39
C PRO A 89 -6.96 7.11 -13.14
N ASP A 90 -7.57 6.83 -14.28
CA ASP A 90 -7.05 5.88 -15.26
C ASP A 90 -5.60 6.21 -15.65
N GLY A 91 -4.79 5.17 -15.85
CA GLY A 91 -3.36 5.28 -16.12
C GLY A 91 -2.51 5.60 -14.90
N LYS A 92 -3.11 5.73 -13.70
CA LYS A 92 -2.41 6.06 -12.45
C LYS A 92 -2.62 5.03 -11.33
N LEU A 93 -3.13 3.85 -11.66
CA LEU A 93 -3.48 2.83 -10.69
C LEU A 93 -2.24 2.33 -9.92
N CYS A 94 -1.12 2.11 -10.61
CA CYS A 94 0.08 1.52 -10.00
C CYS A 94 0.88 2.52 -9.15
N SER A 95 0.75 3.82 -9.42
CA SER A 95 1.26 4.89 -8.56
C SER A 95 0.28 5.35 -7.48
N ALA A 96 -0.93 4.80 -7.46
CA ALA A 96 -2.06 5.30 -6.69
C ALA A 96 -2.37 6.78 -6.96
N GLY A 97 -2.12 7.31 -8.15
CA GLY A 97 -2.31 8.74 -8.44
C GLY A 97 -1.23 9.66 -7.86
N ARG A 98 -0.19 9.12 -7.21
CA ARG A 98 0.90 9.92 -6.62
C ARG A 98 2.03 10.11 -7.62
N ASP A 99 2.38 11.36 -7.92
CA ASP A 99 3.52 11.68 -8.79
C ASP A 99 4.86 11.12 -8.28
N LYS A 100 5.00 10.95 -6.95
CA LYS A 100 6.11 10.25 -6.29
C LYS A 100 6.39 8.87 -6.91
N TYR A 101 5.36 8.16 -7.35
CA TYR A 101 5.46 6.79 -7.87
C TYR A 101 5.11 6.67 -9.36
N LYS A 102 5.11 7.79 -10.11
CA LYS A 102 4.69 7.83 -11.52
C LYS A 102 5.44 6.86 -12.46
N GLY A 103 6.66 6.45 -12.10
CA GLY A 103 7.42 5.45 -12.85
C GLY A 103 6.77 4.06 -12.88
N LEU A 104 5.93 3.73 -11.88
CA LEU A 104 5.23 2.45 -11.81
C LEU A 104 4.07 2.32 -12.80
N ASP A 105 3.59 3.45 -13.32
CA ASP A 105 2.49 3.51 -14.30
C ASP A 105 2.96 3.27 -15.75
N LEU A 106 4.27 3.08 -15.97
CA LEU A 106 4.81 2.91 -17.31
C LEU A 106 4.18 1.69 -18.01
N PRO A 107 3.57 1.87 -19.19
CA PRO A 107 2.91 0.80 -19.91
C PRO A 107 3.94 -0.01 -20.70
N ARG A 108 4.42 -1.10 -20.10
CA ARG A 108 5.46 -1.94 -20.68
C ARG A 108 5.10 -3.43 -20.59
N ALA A 109 5.39 -4.16 -21.66
CA ALA A 109 5.23 -5.62 -21.70
C ALA A 109 6.42 -6.38 -21.09
N ASP A 110 7.49 -5.70 -20.69
CA ASP A 110 8.72 -6.28 -20.15
C ASP A 110 8.91 -6.06 -18.64
N TRP A 111 7.85 -5.63 -17.92
CA TRP A 111 7.84 -5.72 -16.47
C TRP A 111 8.10 -7.18 -16.04
N PRO A 112 9.01 -7.43 -15.08
CA PRO A 112 9.22 -8.76 -14.52
C PRO A 112 7.88 -9.33 -14.04
N ALA A 113 7.57 -10.56 -14.46
CA ALA A 113 6.29 -11.18 -14.19
C ALA A 113 6.46 -12.51 -13.47
N THR A 114 5.55 -12.80 -12.54
CA THR A 114 5.48 -14.09 -11.85
C THR A 114 4.57 -15.04 -12.64
N THR A 115 5.08 -16.20 -13.05
CA THR A 115 4.22 -17.26 -13.61
C THR A 115 3.35 -17.85 -12.51
N LEU A 116 2.04 -17.82 -12.70
CA LEU A 116 1.08 -18.36 -11.74
C LEU A 116 0.57 -19.73 -12.19
N PRO A 117 0.37 -20.68 -11.25
CA PRO A 117 -0.27 -21.95 -11.55
C PRO A 117 -1.78 -21.77 -11.76
N THR A 118 -2.49 -22.84 -12.09
CA THR A 118 -3.95 -22.87 -12.03
C THR A 118 -4.45 -23.33 -10.67
N GLY A 119 -5.61 -22.83 -10.22
CA GLY A 119 -6.29 -23.34 -9.03
C GLY A 119 -5.96 -22.56 -7.76
N ALA A 120 -5.94 -23.27 -6.61
CA ALA A 120 -5.73 -22.65 -5.31
C ALA A 120 -4.31 -22.09 -5.18
N TYR A 121 -4.20 -20.86 -4.69
CA TYR A 121 -2.94 -20.15 -4.51
C TYR A 121 -2.96 -19.32 -3.24
N THR A 122 -1.81 -19.24 -2.55
CA THR A 122 -1.65 -18.33 -1.41
C THR A 122 -0.85 -17.13 -1.87
N PHE A 123 -1.55 -16.04 -2.12
CA PHE A 123 -0.93 -14.75 -2.38
C PHE A 123 -0.40 -14.18 -1.06
N THR A 124 0.69 -13.43 -1.11
CA THR A 124 1.26 -12.79 0.08
C THR A 124 1.36 -11.29 -0.09
N TYR A 125 0.97 -10.57 0.96
CA TYR A 125 1.14 -9.12 1.07
C TYR A 125 2.14 -8.85 2.21
N LYS A 126 3.32 -8.35 1.88
CA LYS A 126 4.35 -7.99 2.86
C LYS A 126 3.90 -6.76 3.62
N ALA A 127 4.03 -6.79 4.94
CA ALA A 127 3.67 -5.68 5.80
C ALA A 127 4.81 -5.37 6.75
N THR A 128 5.46 -4.22 6.54
CA THR A 128 6.47 -3.66 7.44
C THR A 128 5.80 -3.05 8.68
N ALA A 129 4.63 -2.43 8.50
CA ALA A 129 3.73 -1.97 9.57
C ALA A 129 2.32 -2.56 9.35
N PRO A 130 1.96 -3.66 10.04
CA PRO A 130 0.66 -4.32 9.87
C PRO A 130 -0.48 -3.57 10.56
N HIS A 131 -1.62 -3.46 9.90
CA HIS A 131 -2.86 -2.87 10.43
C HIS A 131 -4.11 -3.68 10.08
N PRO A 132 -5.22 -3.50 10.80
CA PRO A 132 -6.51 -4.01 10.38
C PRO A 132 -6.92 -3.41 9.02
N GLY A 133 -7.59 -4.20 8.19
CA GLY A 133 -8.09 -3.72 6.91
C GLY A 133 -8.64 -4.82 6.01
N THR A 134 -9.33 -4.39 4.96
CA THR A 134 -9.81 -5.26 3.90
C THR A 134 -8.81 -5.29 2.77
N PHE A 135 -8.45 -6.50 2.35
CA PHE A 135 -7.63 -6.76 1.19
C PHE A 135 -8.52 -7.21 0.04
N GLU A 136 -8.35 -6.59 -1.13
CA GLU A 136 -9.04 -6.94 -2.36
C GLU A 136 -7.99 -7.21 -3.45
N LEU A 137 -8.13 -8.31 -4.19
CA LEU A 137 -7.32 -8.58 -5.37
C LEU A 137 -8.21 -8.58 -6.61
N TYR A 138 -7.84 -7.74 -7.57
CA TYR A 138 -8.41 -7.65 -8.89
C TYR A 138 -7.43 -8.21 -9.91
N VAL A 139 -7.95 -8.70 -11.03
CA VAL A 139 -7.15 -9.14 -12.17
C VAL A 139 -7.64 -8.44 -13.42
N THR A 140 -6.72 -8.15 -14.31
CA THR A 140 -7.05 -7.68 -15.67
C THR A 140 -7.90 -8.70 -16.46
N LYS A 141 -8.76 -8.20 -17.35
CA LYS A 141 -9.58 -8.98 -18.28
C LYS A 141 -8.72 -9.66 -19.35
N GLN A 142 -9.25 -10.72 -19.96
CA GLN A 142 -8.62 -11.33 -21.13
C GLN A 142 -8.47 -10.31 -22.26
N GLY A 143 -7.32 -10.32 -22.94
CA GLY A 143 -6.99 -9.34 -23.98
C GLY A 143 -6.37 -8.04 -23.45
N TYR A 144 -6.03 -7.98 -22.15
CA TYR A 144 -5.25 -6.89 -21.58
C TYR A 144 -3.94 -6.66 -22.36
N ASP A 145 -3.68 -5.40 -22.69
CA ASP A 145 -2.50 -4.95 -23.40
C ASP A 145 -1.59 -4.17 -22.44
N ALA A 146 -0.52 -4.83 -21.97
CA ALA A 146 0.45 -4.23 -21.06
C ALA A 146 1.23 -3.05 -21.66
N THR A 147 1.13 -2.81 -22.97
CA THR A 147 1.73 -1.64 -23.64
C THR A 147 0.84 -0.40 -23.61
N LYS A 148 -0.34 -0.48 -23.00
CA LYS A 148 -1.24 0.65 -22.75
C LYS A 148 -1.33 0.99 -21.26
N PRO A 149 -1.55 2.27 -20.89
CA PRO A 149 -1.77 2.64 -19.49
C PRO A 149 -2.97 1.89 -18.91
N LEU A 150 -2.79 1.27 -17.75
CA LEU A 150 -3.82 0.49 -17.06
C LEU A 150 -4.99 1.39 -16.64
N LYS A 151 -6.22 0.97 -16.95
CA LYS A 151 -7.46 1.64 -16.57
C LYS A 151 -8.27 0.80 -15.60
N TRP A 152 -9.18 1.43 -14.86
CA TRP A 152 -10.15 0.70 -14.05
C TRP A 152 -11.02 -0.25 -14.88
N SER A 153 -11.33 0.13 -16.12
CA SER A 153 -12.10 -0.70 -17.05
C SER A 153 -11.38 -1.97 -17.51
N ASP A 154 -10.05 -2.01 -17.37
CA ASP A 154 -9.23 -3.16 -17.77
C ASP A 154 -9.25 -4.26 -16.70
N LEU A 155 -9.61 -3.92 -15.46
CA LEU A 155 -9.79 -4.87 -14.37
C LEU A 155 -11.18 -5.52 -14.43
N GLU A 156 -11.28 -6.74 -13.94
CA GLU A 156 -12.58 -7.34 -13.61
C GLU A 156 -13.34 -6.45 -12.62
N ALA A 157 -14.66 -6.34 -12.81
CA ALA A 157 -15.48 -5.45 -12.00
C ALA A 157 -15.49 -5.84 -10.51
N THR A 158 -15.41 -7.15 -10.24
CA THR A 158 -15.37 -7.72 -8.91
C THR A 158 -13.98 -8.28 -8.58
N PRO A 159 -13.48 -8.09 -7.36
CA PRO A 159 -12.24 -8.73 -6.97
C PRO A 159 -12.45 -10.25 -6.86
N PHE A 160 -11.44 -11.03 -7.26
CA PHE A 160 -11.49 -12.49 -7.11
C PHE A 160 -11.12 -12.94 -5.69
N TYR A 161 -10.62 -12.02 -4.88
CA TYR A 161 -10.35 -12.20 -3.46
C TYR A 161 -10.78 -10.96 -2.68
N LYS A 162 -11.49 -11.15 -1.58
CA LYS A 162 -11.81 -10.09 -0.63
C LYS A 162 -11.86 -10.66 0.79
N GLN A 163 -11.07 -10.11 1.70
CA GLN A 163 -11.07 -10.55 3.09
C GLN A 163 -10.71 -9.40 4.03
N LEU A 164 -11.46 -9.30 5.13
CA LEU A 164 -11.10 -8.46 6.27
C LEU A 164 -10.10 -9.23 7.15
N ASN A 165 -8.99 -8.58 7.50
CA ASN A 165 -7.98 -9.08 8.45
C ASN A 165 -7.51 -10.52 8.15
N PRO A 166 -6.93 -10.77 6.96
CA PRO A 166 -6.37 -12.07 6.64
C PRO A 166 -5.30 -12.51 7.66
N PRO A 167 -5.12 -13.83 7.86
CA PRO A 167 -4.11 -14.33 8.79
C PRO A 167 -2.71 -13.92 8.33
N ARG A 168 -1.79 -13.75 9.28
CA ARG A 168 -0.40 -13.39 9.00
C ARG A 168 0.53 -14.57 9.30
N ALA A 169 1.56 -14.72 8.48
CA ALA A 169 2.67 -15.63 8.72
C ALA A 169 3.94 -15.07 8.08
N SER A 170 5.08 -15.21 8.74
CA SER A 170 6.40 -14.80 8.22
C SER A 170 6.43 -13.35 7.71
N GLY A 171 5.86 -12.42 8.49
CA GLY A 171 5.84 -10.98 8.16
C GLY A 171 4.89 -10.57 7.04
N SER A 172 4.05 -11.48 6.54
CA SER A 172 3.11 -11.22 5.43
C SER A 172 1.69 -11.65 5.77
N TYR A 173 0.70 -10.94 5.24
CA TYR A 173 -0.68 -11.41 5.18
C TYR A 173 -0.79 -12.55 4.16
N GLN A 174 -1.58 -13.56 4.49
CA GLN A 174 -1.78 -14.78 3.71
C GLN A 174 -3.17 -14.72 3.05
N LEU A 175 -3.19 -14.38 1.77
CA LEU A 175 -4.40 -14.16 1.01
C LEU A 175 -4.70 -15.42 0.18
N LYS A 176 -5.43 -16.36 0.78
CA LYS A 176 -5.77 -17.63 0.14
C LYS A 176 -6.92 -17.41 -0.84
N ALA A 177 -6.68 -17.66 -2.13
CA ALA A 177 -7.69 -17.49 -3.18
C ALA A 177 -7.54 -18.56 -4.26
N THR A 178 -8.56 -18.68 -5.11
CA THR A 178 -8.46 -19.46 -6.34
C THR A 178 -8.13 -18.52 -7.49
N ILE A 179 -7.10 -18.84 -8.26
CA ILE A 179 -6.73 -18.08 -9.45
C ILE A 179 -7.88 -18.15 -10.46
N PRO A 180 -8.39 -17.00 -10.93
CA PRO A 180 -9.47 -16.97 -11.92
C PRO A 180 -9.09 -17.67 -13.22
N GLY A 181 -9.87 -18.67 -13.63
CA GLY A 181 -9.71 -19.34 -14.92
C GLY A 181 -10.06 -18.45 -16.12
N GLY A 182 -9.84 -18.97 -17.33
CA GLY A 182 -10.17 -18.29 -18.59
C GLY A 182 -9.21 -17.16 -18.98
N ARG A 183 -7.99 -17.17 -18.44
CA ARG A 183 -6.92 -16.22 -18.78
C ARG A 183 -5.67 -16.94 -19.24
N THR A 184 -4.99 -16.36 -20.21
CA THR A 184 -3.71 -16.86 -20.72
C THR A 184 -2.78 -15.70 -21.08
N GLY A 185 -1.48 -15.92 -20.94
CA GLY A 185 -0.47 -14.92 -21.25
C GLY A 185 -0.34 -13.86 -20.16
N ARG A 186 0.07 -12.65 -20.56
CA ARG A 186 0.44 -11.58 -19.64
C ARG A 186 -0.77 -10.85 -19.08
N HIS A 187 -0.78 -10.73 -17.77
CA HIS A 187 -1.80 -10.05 -17.00
C HIS A 187 -1.17 -9.25 -15.86
N LEU A 188 -2.02 -8.44 -15.22
CA LEU A 188 -1.69 -7.73 -13.99
C LEU A 188 -2.73 -8.06 -12.91
N ILE A 189 -2.23 -8.28 -11.70
CA ILE A 189 -3.01 -8.34 -10.45
C ILE A 189 -2.87 -7.00 -9.75
N PHE A 190 -4.01 -6.38 -9.43
CA PHE A 190 -4.09 -5.12 -8.71
C PHE A 190 -4.65 -5.37 -7.31
N SER A 191 -3.88 -4.99 -6.30
CA SER A 191 -4.25 -5.15 -4.90
C SER A 191 -4.65 -3.82 -4.30
N ILE A 192 -5.71 -3.83 -3.48
CA ILE A 192 -6.11 -2.74 -2.60
C ILE A 192 -6.12 -3.26 -1.17
N TRP A 193 -5.39 -2.60 -0.27
CA TRP A 193 -5.52 -2.77 1.17
C TRP A 193 -6.16 -1.51 1.76
N GLN A 194 -7.45 -1.57 2.09
CA GLN A 194 -8.21 -0.47 2.69
C GLN A 194 -8.23 -0.63 4.21
N ARG A 195 -7.72 0.35 4.95
CA ARG A 195 -7.91 0.46 6.40
C ARG A 195 -9.30 0.99 6.73
N HIS A 196 -9.77 0.77 7.95
CA HIS A 196 -11.11 1.17 8.38
C HIS A 196 -11.05 1.96 9.68
N TYR A 197 -11.96 2.92 9.85
CA TYR A 197 -12.15 3.59 11.13
C TYR A 197 -12.54 2.59 12.23
N PRO A 198 -12.11 2.81 13.49
CA PRO A 198 -11.47 4.03 14.02
C PRO A 198 -9.97 4.17 13.72
N ASP A 199 -9.34 3.22 13.02
CA ASP A 199 -7.90 3.23 12.77
C ASP A 199 -7.48 4.27 11.71
N SER A 200 -7.98 4.17 10.47
CA SER A 200 -7.69 5.15 9.40
C SER A 200 -8.60 4.97 8.18
N GLY A 201 -8.75 6.02 7.38
CA GLY A 201 -9.35 5.99 6.04
C GLY A 201 -8.35 5.65 4.91
N GLU A 202 -7.08 5.44 5.24
CA GLU A 202 -6.01 5.20 4.29
C GLU A 202 -6.14 3.86 3.52
N ALA A 203 -5.68 3.84 2.28
CA ALA A 203 -5.51 2.60 1.52
C ALA A 203 -4.15 2.50 0.83
N PHE A 204 -3.70 1.27 0.58
CA PHE A 204 -2.47 0.93 -0.14
C PHE A 204 -2.78 0.19 -1.42
N TYR A 205 -1.94 0.38 -2.43
CA TYR A 205 -2.14 -0.10 -3.78
C TYR A 205 -0.90 -0.78 -4.29
N SER A 206 -1.07 -1.87 -5.02
CA SER A 206 0.05 -2.64 -5.54
C SER A 206 -0.30 -3.29 -6.87
N CYS A 207 0.55 -3.11 -7.87
CA CYS A 207 0.50 -3.81 -9.16
C CYS A 207 1.54 -4.93 -9.19
N SER A 208 1.11 -6.15 -9.51
CA SER A 208 1.99 -7.30 -9.74
C SER A 208 1.75 -7.86 -11.14
N ASP A 209 2.78 -7.86 -11.99
CA ASP A 209 2.70 -8.47 -13.32
C ASP A 209 2.81 -9.99 -13.22
N VAL A 210 1.99 -10.70 -13.99
CA VAL A 210 1.87 -12.15 -13.94
C VAL A 210 1.74 -12.76 -15.33
N LEU A 211 2.08 -14.05 -15.43
CA LEU A 211 1.84 -14.87 -16.60
C LEU A 211 0.90 -16.02 -16.20
N PHE A 212 -0.21 -16.18 -16.93
CA PHE A 212 -1.06 -17.37 -16.84
C PHE A 212 -0.70 -18.33 -17.97
N ASN A 213 -0.56 -19.60 -17.64
CA ASN A 213 -0.33 -20.68 -18.61
C ASN A 213 -1.65 -21.24 -19.13
#